data_AF-A0A372BYW3-F1
#
_entry.id   AF-A0A372BYW3-F1
#
_cell.length_a   1.000
_cell.length_b   1.000
_cell.length_c   1.000
_cell.angle_alpha   90.00
_cell.angle_beta   90.00
_cell.angle_gamma   90.00
#
_symmetry.space_group_name_H-M   'P 1'
#
loop_
_entity.id
_entity.type
_entity.pdbx_description
1 polymer ?
#
loop_
_entity_poly.entity_id
_entity_poly.type
_entity_poly.pdbx_seq_one_letter_code
_entity_poly.pdbx_strand_id
1 'polypeptide(L)' 'MAANADTVKTKARELIDQLPENATWDDVAYEVAVRRSIEKGLADLDAGRVYTSEALLDSLGLIE' A
#
# COMPACT_ATOMS: atom_id res chain seq x y z
N MET A 1 -16.33 -19.80 10.70
CA MET A 1 -15.32 -19.91 9.63
C MET A 1 -15.20 -18.55 8.99
N ALA A 2 -14.18 -17.76 9.34
CA ALA A 2 -13.88 -16.56 8.57
C ALA A 2 -13.54 -17.04 7.16
N ALA A 3 -14.32 -16.58 6.17
CA ALA A 3 -14.17 -16.99 4.79
C ALA A 3 -12.74 -16.71 4.32
N ASN A 4 -12.22 -17.53 3.41
CA ASN A 4 -10.89 -17.45 2.81
C ASN A 4 -10.51 -16.08 2.18
N ALA A 5 -11.34 -15.04 2.26
CA ALA A 5 -11.16 -13.73 1.63
C ALA A 5 -9.96 -12.92 2.19
N ASP A 6 -9.58 -13.11 3.45
CA ASP A 6 -8.56 -12.25 4.08
C ASP A 6 -7.12 -12.72 3.90
N THR A 7 -6.89 -13.90 3.31
CA THR A 7 -5.53 -14.41 3.16
C THR A 7 -4.75 -13.64 2.10
N VAL A 8 -3.42 -13.54 2.27
CA VAL A 8 -2.53 -12.93 1.27
C VAL A 8 -2.67 -13.60 -0.11
N LYS A 9 -2.97 -14.91 -0.14
CA LYS A 9 -3.16 -15.66 -1.39
C LYS A 9 -4.42 -15.21 -2.14
N THR A 10 -5.51 -14.99 -1.43
CA THR A 10 -6.78 -14.53 -2.04
C THR A 10 -6.64 -13.11 -2.55
N LYS A 11 -6.08 -12.21 -1.74
CA LYS A 11 -5.82 -10.82 -2.15
C LYS A 11 -4.86 -10.72 -3.34
N ALA A 12 -3.82 -11.56 -3.37
CA ALA A 12 -2.91 -11.62 -4.50
C ALA A 12 -3.61 -12.10 -5.78
N ARG A 13 -4.50 -13.10 -5.68
CA ARG A 13 -5.30 -13.55 -6.82
C ARG A 13 -6.22 -12.44 -7.34
N GLU A 14 -6.95 -11.77 -6.46
CA GLU A 14 -7.82 -10.64 -6.83
C GLU A 14 -7.04 -9.52 -7.53
N LEU A 15 -5.83 -9.22 -7.06
CA LEU A 15 -4.95 -8.23 -7.69
C LEU A 15 -4.55 -8.65 -9.10
N ILE A 16 -4.18 -9.92 -9.30
CA ILE A 16 -3.81 -10.44 -10.62
C ILE A 16 -5.04 -10.46 -11.55
N ASP A 17 -6.22 -10.83 -11.06
CA ASP A 17 -7.46 -10.88 -11.86
C ASP A 17 -7.91 -9.50 -12.36
N GLN A 18 -7.40 -8.41 -11.75
CA GLN A 18 -7.70 -7.03 -12.15
C GLN A 18 -6.71 -6.46 -13.19
N LEU A 19 -5.60 -7.15 -13.44
CA LEU A 19 -4.60 -6.70 -14.40
C LEU A 19 -5.07 -6.92 -15.84
N PRO A 20 -4.68 -6.05 -16.79
CA PRO A 20 -4.88 -6.30 -18.21
C PRO A 20 -4.21 -7.61 -18.67
N GLU A 21 -4.78 -8.27 -19.69
CA GLU A 21 -4.20 -9.51 -20.28
C GLU A 21 -2.78 -9.31 -20.84
N ASN A 22 -2.43 -8.08 -21.22
CA ASN A 22 -1.10 -7.71 -21.71
C ASN A 22 -0.17 -7.19 -20.61
N ALA A 23 -0.55 -7.31 -19.33
CA ALA A 23 0.27 -6.90 -18.20
C ALA A 23 1.60 -7.69 -18.18
N THR A 24 2.64 -6.97 -17.79
CA THR A 24 3.99 -7.48 -17.65
C THR A 24 4.29 -7.82 -16.20
N TRP A 25 5.44 -8.46 -15.96
CA TRP A 25 5.92 -8.68 -14.59
C TRP A 25 6.23 -7.38 -13.84
N ASP A 26 6.55 -6.29 -14.56
CA ASP A 26 6.77 -4.98 -13.96
C ASP A 26 5.45 -4.39 -13.44
N ASP A 27 4.35 -4.57 -14.18
CA ASP A 27 3.02 -4.15 -13.74
C ASP A 27 2.56 -4.92 -12.49
N VAL A 28 2.81 -6.23 -12.46
CA VAL A 28 2.54 -7.06 -11.27
C VAL A 28 3.34 -6.57 -10.06
N ALA A 29 4.64 -6.32 -10.24
CA ALA A 29 5.51 -5.84 -9.17
C ALA A 29 5.07 -4.45 -8.66
N TYR A 30 4.66 -3.57 -9.57
CA TYR A 30 4.13 -2.25 -9.23
C TYR A 30 2.87 -2.34 -8.37
N GLU A 31 1.87 -3.11 -8.79
CA GLU A 31 0.62 -3.26 -8.04
C GLU A 31 0.85 -3.84 -6.63
N VAL A 32 1.76 -4.81 -6.50
CA VAL A 32 2.14 -5.36 -5.19
C VAL A 32 2.81 -4.28 -4.32
N ALA A 33 3.68 -3.45 -4.88
CA ALA A 33 4.34 -2.37 -4.16
C ALA A 33 3.36 -1.28 -3.70
N VAL A 34 2.38 -0.94 -4.54
CA VAL A 34 1.30 0.00 -4.19
C VAL A 34 0.49 -0.55 -3.02
N ARG A 35 0.04 -1.81 -3.10
CA ARG A 35 -0.76 -2.43 -2.04
C ARG A 35 -0.03 -2.50 -0.71
N ARG A 36 1.27 -2.88 -0.74
CA ARG A 36 2.14 -2.83 0.43
C ARG A 36 2.26 -1.43 1.03
N SER A 37 2.37 -0.40 0.19
CA SER A 37 2.49 0.99 0.65
C SER A 37 1.22 1.46 1.34
N ILE A 38 0.05 1.09 0.83
CA ILE A 38 -1.24 1.37 1.46
C ILE A 38 -1.36 0.65 2.81
N GLU A 39 -1.08 -0.64 2.87
CA GLU A 39 -1.15 -1.43 4.12
C GLU A 39 -0.19 -0.86 5.19
N LYS A 40 1.01 -0.45 4.78
CA LYS A 40 1.94 0.24 5.68
C LYS A 40 1.36 1.57 6.17
N GLY A 41 0.81 2.39 5.29
CA GLY A 41 0.20 3.67 5.66
C GLY A 41 -0.97 3.50 6.65
N LEU A 42 -1.82 2.50 6.43
CA LEU A 42 -2.90 2.16 7.37
C LEU A 42 -2.34 1.72 8.73
N ALA A 43 -1.31 0.88 8.76
CA ALA A 43 -0.67 0.46 10.00
C ALA A 43 0.08 1.62 10.71
N ASP A 44 0.57 2.61 9.97
CA ASP A 44 1.15 3.84 10.52
C ASP A 44 0.06 4.72 11.13
N LEU A 45 -1.10 4.86 10.48
CA LEU A 45 -2.27 5.57 11.02
C LEU A 45 -2.78 4.93 12.31
N ASP A 46 -2.99 3.61 12.33
CA ASP A 46 -3.47 2.87 13.50
C ASP A 46 -2.51 2.98 14.69
N ALA A 47 -1.20 3.07 14.41
CA ALA A 47 -0.18 3.24 15.42
C ALA A 47 0.11 4.71 15.80
N GLY A 48 -0.61 5.67 15.22
CA GLY A 48 -0.40 7.10 15.45
C GLY A 48 0.93 7.65 14.92
N ARG A 49 1.61 6.93 14.01
CA ARG A 49 2.84 7.37 13.34
C ARG A 49 2.50 8.31 12.17
N VAL A 50 1.90 9.45 12.50
CA VAL A 50 1.45 10.46 11.54
C VAL A 50 2.14 11.80 11.80
N TYR A 51 2.29 12.58 10.72
CA TYR A 51 2.80 13.95 10.78
C TYR A 51 1.75 14.88 10.18
N THR A 52 1.66 16.10 10.70
CA THR A 52 0.99 17.18 9.97
C THR A 52 1.89 17.62 8.81
N SER A 53 1.32 18.30 7.82
CA SER A 53 2.08 18.83 6.70
C SER A 53 3.20 19.77 7.18
N GLU A 54 2.91 20.61 8.18
CA GLU A 54 3.87 21.52 8.78
C GLU A 54 5.01 20.76 9.46
N ALA A 55 4.68 19.78 10.32
CA ALA A 55 5.69 18.98 11.01
C ALA A 55 6.57 18.17 10.05
N LEU A 56 6.00 17.70 8.93
CA LEU A 56 6.76 17.02 7.89
C LEU A 56 7.75 17.97 7.20
N LEU A 57 7.29 19.15 6.77
CA LEU A 57 8.15 20.15 6.12
C LEU A 57 9.28 20.60 7.06
N ASP A 58 9.02 20.75 8.36
CA ASP A 58 10.03 21.08 9.38
C ASP A 58 11.12 20.00 9.43
N SER A 59 10.70 18.74 9.52
CA SER A 59 11.62 17.60 9.59
C SER A 59 12.51 17.46 8.35
N LEU A 60 12.05 17.97 7.20
CA LEU A 60 12.79 17.98 5.95
C LEU A 60 13.63 19.27 5.74
N GLY A 61 13.53 20.24 6.66
CA GLY A 61 14.19 21.54 6.53
C GLY A 61 13.61 22.42 5.41
N LEU A 62 12.33 22.26 5.10
CA LEU A 62 11.63 22.94 4.00
C LEU A 62 10.74 24.10 4.46
N ILE A 63 10.85 24.53 5.72
CA ILE A 63 10.22 25.74 6.25
C ILE A 63 11.30 26.67 6.81
N GLU A 64 11.16 27.96 6.50
CA GLU A 64 11.95 29.07 7.05
C GLU A 64 11.34 29.59 8.36
#